data_AF-A0A9X1IVF8-F1
#
_entry.id   AF-A0A9X1IVF8-F1
#
_cell.length_a   1.000
_cell.length_b   1.000
_cell.length_c   1.000
_cell.angle_alpha   90.00
_cell.angle_beta   90.00
_cell.angle_gamma   90.00
#
_symmetry.space_group_name_H-M   'P 1'
#
loop_
_entity.id
_entity.type
_entity.pdbx_description
1 polymer ?
#
loop_
_entity_poly.entity_id
_entity_poly.type
_entity_poly.pdbx_seq_one_letter_code
_entity_poly.pdbx_strand_id
1 'polypeptide(L)' 'MSKLVIEKKNNETVAYVVDRFILAKLEYNQILDLSHTLKSAFDVSSEDEAETLVKNYLLSIGYVSTVD' A
#
# COMPACT_ATOMS: atom_id res chain seq x y z
N MET A 1 19.35 6.06 9.63
CA MET A 1 18.61 4.78 9.57
C MET A 1 19.05 4.05 8.31
N SER A 2 19.24 2.73 8.36
CA SER A 2 19.61 1.94 7.18
C SER A 2 18.39 1.72 6.28
N LYS A 3 18.63 1.59 4.97
CA LYS A 3 17.59 1.38 3.94
C LYS A 3 16.64 0.22 4.27
N LEU A 4 17.17 -0.88 4.81
CA LEU A 4 16.42 -2.05 5.27
C LEU A 4 15.39 -1.75 6.36
N VAL A 5 15.69 -0.83 7.29
CA VAL A 5 14.78 -0.46 8.38
C VAL A 5 13.62 0.37 7.85
N ILE A 6 13.90 1.22 6.85
CA ILE A 6 12.89 2.04 6.17
C ILE A 6 11.97 1.13 5.35
N GLU A 7 12.52 0.23 4.53
CA GLU A 7 11.74 -0.73 3.74
C GLU A 7 10.83 -1.62 4.60
N LYS A 8 11.33 -2.11 5.74
CA LYS A 8 10.54 -2.93 6.67
C LYS A 8 9.41 -2.14 7.35
N LYS A 9 9.68 -0.90 7.77
CA LYS A 9 8.69 -0.02 8.40
C LYS A 9 7.61 0.44 7.41
N ASN A 10 8.00 0.72 6.17
CA ASN A 10 7.07 1.08 5.10
C ASN A 10 6.12 -0.09 4.83
N ASN A 11 6.62 -1.32 4.82
CA ASN A 11 5.80 -2.52 4.62
C ASN A 11 4.77 -2.72 5.75
N GLU A 12 5.14 -2.52 7.02
CA GLU A 12 4.21 -2.62 8.16
C GLU A 12 3.12 -1.53 8.13
N THR A 13 3.47 -0.31 7.72
CA THR A 13 2.51 0.81 7.64
C THR A 13 1.53 0.61 6.48
N VAL A 14 2.03 0.21 5.32
CA VAL A 14 1.21 -0.15 4.14
C VAL A 14 0.25 -1.27 4.51
N ALA A 15 0.75 -2.35 5.13
CA ALA A 15 -0.09 -3.46 5.56
C ALA A 15 -1.22 -3.00 6.49
N TYR A 16 -0.89 -2.24 7.54
CA TYR A 16 -1.90 -1.74 8.48
C TYR A 16 -2.97 -0.90 7.78
N VAL A 17 -2.59 0.07 6.95
CA VAL A 17 -3.56 0.95 6.28
C VAL A 17 -4.44 0.17 5.30
N VAL A 18 -3.83 -0.68 4.48
CA VAL A 18 -4.55 -1.45 3.45
C VAL A 18 -5.50 -2.48 4.09
N ASP A 19 -5.10 -3.14 5.18
CA ASP A 19 -5.98 -4.03 5.93
C ASP A 19 -7.24 -3.32 6.43
N ARG A 20 -7.12 -2.06 6.88
CA ARG A 20 -8.27 -1.27 7.32
C ARG A 20 -9.21 -0.95 6.16
N PHE A 21 -8.68 -0.75 4.96
CA PHE A 21 -9.50 -0.56 3.76
C PHE A 21 -10.23 -1.83 3.34
N ILE A 22 -9.55 -2.97 3.40
CA ILE A 22 -10.15 -4.28 3.13
C ILE A 22 -11.27 -4.57 4.13
N LEU A 23 -11.03 -4.33 5.43
CA LEU A 23 -12.05 -4.49 6.48
C LEU A 23 -13.24 -3.55 6.29
N ALA A 24 -13.00 -2.34 5.77
CA ALA A 24 -14.05 -1.39 5.39
C ALA A 24 -14.77 -1.76 4.08
N LYS A 25 -14.37 -2.86 3.42
CA LYS A 25 -14.93 -3.36 2.16
C LYS A 25 -14.81 -2.35 1.02
N LEU A 26 -13.71 -1.61 0.98
CA LEU A 26 -13.42 -0.74 -0.16
C LEU A 26 -13.10 -1.57 -1.40
N GLU A 27 -13.55 -1.10 -2.55
CA GLU A 27 -13.21 -1.72 -3.82
C GLU A 27 -11.74 -1.47 -4.16
N TYR A 28 -11.16 -2.36 -4.97
CA TYR A 28 -9.75 -2.30 -5.35
C TYR A 28 -9.33 -0.92 -5.88
N ASN A 29 -10.10 -0.34 -6.80
CA ASN A 29 -9.79 0.99 -7.35
C ASN A 29 -9.85 2.10 -6.29
N GLN A 30 -10.80 2.01 -5.34
CA GLN A 30 -10.89 2.97 -4.24
C GLN A 30 -9.68 2.87 -3.30
N ILE A 31 -9.16 1.66 -3.09
CA ILE A 31 -7.94 1.44 -2.32
C ILE A 31 -6.74 2.13 -2.99
N LEU A 32 -6.64 2.05 -4.32
CA LEU A 32 -5.57 2.71 -5.08
C LEU A 32 -5.70 4.24 -5.02
N ASP A 33 -6.88 4.80 -5.27
CA ASP A 33 -7.11 6.26 -5.21
C ASP A 33 -6.76 6.84 -3.82
N LEU A 34 -7.12 6.11 -2.77
CA LEU A 34 -6.76 6.49 -1.39
C LEU A 34 -5.26 6.37 -1.14
N SER A 35 -4.59 5.39 -1.75
CA SER A 35 -3.14 5.23 -1.62
C SER A 35 -2.37 6.42 -2.18
N HIS A 36 -2.82 7.01 -3.30
CA HIS A 36 -2.22 8.22 -3.88
C HIS A 36 -2.32 9.42 -2.93
N THR A 37 -3.47 9.57 -2.28
CA THR A 37 -3.72 10.63 -1.30
C THR A 37 -2.86 10.45 -0.04
N LEU A 38 -2.58 9.20 0.34
CA LEU A 38 -1.84 8.83 1.54
C LEU A 38 -0.35 8.57 1.33
N LYS A 39 0.24 8.95 0.18
CA LYS A 39 1.68 8.77 -0.10
C LYS A 39 2.61 9.18 1.04
N SER A 40 2.32 10.31 1.70
CA SER A 40 3.10 10.80 2.83
C SER A 40 3.04 9.88 4.06
N ALA A 41 1.94 9.12 4.24
CA ALA A 41 1.82 8.14 5.31
C ALA A 41 2.69 6.90 5.04
N PHE A 42 3.00 6.61 3.78
CA PHE A 42 3.90 5.52 3.36
C PHE A 42 5.36 5.95 3.23
N ASP A 43 5.70 7.19 3.60
CA ASP A 43 7.05 7.76 3.48
C ASP A 43 7.58 7.74 2.04
N VAL A 44 6.69 7.91 1.06
CA VAL A 44 7.01 7.99 -0.37
C VAL A 44 6.61 9.33 -0.96
N SER A 45 7.32 9.73 -2.02
CA SER A 45 7.16 11.06 -2.63
C SER A 45 6.30 11.05 -3.90
N SER A 46 6.06 9.88 -4.49
CA SER A 46 5.24 9.73 -5.69
C SER A 46 3.96 8.93 -5.41
N GLU A 47 2.90 9.25 -6.14
CA GLU A 47 1.66 8.48 -6.17
C GLU A 47 1.90 7.09 -6.77
N ASP A 48 2.75 6.99 -7.80
CA ASP A 48 3.13 5.72 -8.42
C ASP A 48 3.86 4.80 -7.44
N GLU A 49 4.72 5.37 -6.58
CA GLU A 49 5.43 4.60 -5.54
C GLU A 49 4.45 4.09 -4.48
N ALA A 50 3.50 4.94 -4.05
CA ALA A 50 2.46 4.56 -3.10
C ALA A 50 1.58 3.45 -3.66
N GLU A 51 1.13 3.59 -4.91
CA GLU A 51 0.34 2.59 -5.61
C GLU A 51 1.09 1.27 -5.73
N THR A 52 2.36 1.31 -6.12
CA THR A 52 3.21 0.12 -6.26
C THR A 52 3.34 -0.65 -4.94
N LEU A 53 3.54 0.07 -3.83
CA LEU A 53 3.61 -0.56 -2.50
C LEU A 53 2.31 -1.27 -2.13
N VAL A 54 1.17 -0.62 -2.37
CA VAL A 54 -0.14 -1.19 -2.10
C VAL A 54 -0.44 -2.38 -3.02
N LYS A 55 -0.17 -2.26 -4.32
CA LYS A 55 -0.30 -3.36 -5.30
C LYS A 55 0.52 -4.58 -4.89
N ASN A 56 1.78 -4.39 -4.54
CA ASN A 56 2.66 -5.46 -4.07
C ASN A 56 2.13 -6.12 -2.78
N TYR A 57 1.62 -5.32 -1.85
CA TYR A 57 1.03 -5.84 -0.62
C TYR A 57 -0.24 -6.67 -0.91
N LEU A 58 -1.17 -6.15 -1.69
CA LEU A 58 -2.41 -6.83 -2.08
C LEU A 58 -2.14 -8.15 -2.81
N LEU A 59 -1.13 -8.19 -3.69
CA LEU A 59 -0.65 -9.42 -4.30
C LEU A 59 -0.09 -10.40 -3.27
N SER A 60 0.73 -9.92 -2.33
CA SER A 60 1.38 -10.78 -1.32
C SER A 60 0.39 -11.51 -0.40
N ILE A 61 -0.78 -10.90 -0.15
CA ILE A 61 -1.85 -11.49 0.67
C ILE A 61 -2.91 -12.22 -0.18
N GLY A 62 -2.76 -12.23 -1.51
CA GLY A 62 -3.71 -12.88 -2.43
C GLY A 62 -5.06 -12.17 -2.56
N TYR A 63 -5.15 -10.88 -2.23
CA TYR A 63 -6.36 -10.08 -2.40
C TYR A 63 -6.69 -9.85 -3.88
N VAL A 64 -5.65 -9.75 -4.71
CA VAL A 64 -5.75 -9.73 -6.18
C VAL A 64 -4.84 -10.79 -6.79
N SER A 65 -5.22 -11.36 -7.93
CA SER A 65 -4.43 -12.39 -8.63
C SER A 65 -3.46 -11.81 -9.66
N THR A 66 -3.71 -10.58 -10.12
CA THR A 66 -2.89 -9.82 -11.06
C THR A 66 -3.03 -8.33 -10.76
N VAL A 67 -1.99 -7.57 -11.05
CA VAL A 67 -2.02 -6.10 -11.07
C VAL A 67 -1.79 -5.68 -12.52
N ASP A 68 -2.79 -5.05 -13.13
CA ASP A 68 -2.67 -4.37 -14.43
C ASP A 68 -2.00 -2.99 -14.26
#